data_AF-A0A536DAW6-F1
#
_entry.id   AF-A0A536DAW6-F1
#
_cell.length_a   1.000
_cell.length_b   1.000
_cell.length_c   1.000
_cell.angle_alpha   90.00
_cell.angle_beta   90.00
_cell.angle_gamma   90.00
#
_symmetry.space_group_name_H-M   'P 1'
#
loop_
_entity.id
_entity.type
_entity.pdbx_description
1 polymer ?
#
loop_
_entity_poly.entity_id
_entity_poly.type
_entity_poly.pdbx_seq_one_letter_code
_entity_poly.pdbx_strand_id
1 'polypeptide(L)'
;MQALPQAAFFLLLEAAVGGTIALFWVHLRGEVGRGFTLFTGVCLLGFALLAVWLRSAFPPLVSPDIDPTASLWFAVERTLSFAFLVALTVYLLGLRAQAWTIITRPIGTLVPLLGLASLWAAAQVAPSPQLHGLGTPLAVLAGAMALGSALVGLSLGHWYLVSPTLSVKPLIQVTFMCLGALVIQSILLPLLLFVPGPSRQGVQQLFSEYLVFFGVRIVFGLLVPLIATIMAWRTARIRSLDSATGLLYIVAALILAGEISARTLFFLTGVAT
;
A
#
# COMPACT_ATOMS: atom_id res chain seq x y z
N MET A 1 -0.43 24.22 0.55
CA MET A 1 0.57 23.57 -0.34
C MET A 1 1.29 22.37 0.28
N GLN A 2 1.06 21.98 1.55
CA GLN A 2 1.78 20.85 2.18
C GLN A 2 1.10 19.47 2.09
N ALA A 3 -0.14 19.41 1.60
CA ALA A 3 -0.88 18.13 1.49
C ALA A 3 -0.28 17.18 0.45
N LEU A 4 0.24 17.69 -0.67
CA LEU A 4 0.75 16.88 -1.78
C LEU A 4 2.00 16.08 -1.42
N PRO A 5 3.06 16.66 -0.80
CA PRO A 5 4.22 15.87 -0.38
C PRO A 5 3.87 14.78 0.64
N GLN A 6 2.94 15.05 1.55
CA GLN A 6 2.51 14.07 2.55
C GLN A 6 1.70 12.94 1.88
N ALA A 7 0.79 13.27 0.97
CA ALA A 7 0.03 12.25 0.23
C ALA A 7 0.95 11.35 -0.61
N ALA A 8 1.93 11.94 -1.31
CA ALA A 8 2.91 11.19 -2.09
C ALA A 8 3.80 10.31 -1.21
N PHE A 9 4.17 10.75 -0.01
CA PHE A 9 4.91 9.93 0.95
C PHE A 9 4.12 8.68 1.33
N PHE A 10 2.85 8.85 1.71
CA PHE A 10 1.99 7.73 2.07
C PHE A 10 1.83 6.75 0.91
N LEU A 11 1.57 7.22 -0.31
CA LEU A 11 1.45 6.37 -1.50
C LEU A 11 2.69 5.51 -1.76
N LEU A 12 3.87 6.11 -1.68
CA LEU A 12 5.13 5.40 -1.91
C LEU A 12 5.40 4.38 -0.81
N LEU A 13 5.11 4.73 0.44
CA LEU A 13 5.27 3.82 1.57
C LEU A 13 4.24 2.68 1.51
N GLU A 14 2.97 2.97 1.18
CA GLU A 14 1.89 2.00 0.98
C GLU A 14 2.23 1.00 -0.13
N ALA A 15 2.71 1.49 -1.27
CA ALA A 15 3.17 0.66 -2.38
C ALA A 15 4.32 -0.26 -1.94
N ALA A 16 5.32 0.28 -1.25
CA ALA A 16 6.48 -0.48 -0.78
C ALA A 16 6.10 -1.53 0.26
N VAL A 17 5.35 -1.15 1.30
CA VAL A 17 4.99 -2.02 2.42
C VAL A 17 4.01 -3.10 1.97
N GLY A 18 2.90 -2.72 1.33
CA GLY A 18 1.92 -3.67 0.85
C GLY A 18 2.46 -4.59 -0.23
N GLY A 19 3.28 -4.04 -1.14
CA GLY A 19 3.92 -4.83 -2.19
C GLY A 19 4.93 -5.81 -1.60
N THR A 20 5.65 -5.41 -0.54
CA THR A 20 6.55 -6.33 0.19
C THR A 20 5.75 -7.46 0.82
N ILE A 21 4.63 -7.17 1.50
CA ILE A 21 3.77 -8.21 2.09
C ILE A 21 3.26 -9.19 1.02
N ALA A 22 2.74 -8.68 -0.11
CA ALA A 22 2.24 -9.50 -1.20
C ALA A 22 3.36 -10.33 -1.86
N LEU A 23 4.53 -9.75 -2.08
CA LEU A 23 5.70 -10.45 -2.63
C LEU A 23 6.16 -11.57 -1.70
N PHE A 24 6.30 -11.27 -0.40
CA PHE A 24 6.71 -12.25 0.60
C PHE A 24 5.71 -13.39 0.75
N TRP A 25 4.41 -13.11 0.67
CA TRP A 25 3.35 -14.13 0.75
C TRP A 25 3.53 -15.22 -0.31
N VAL A 26 3.85 -14.82 -1.54
CA VAL A 26 4.05 -15.73 -2.67
C VAL A 26 5.45 -16.34 -2.66
N HIS A 27 6.47 -15.56 -2.31
CA HIS A 27 7.85 -16.00 -2.28
C HIS A 27 8.10 -17.07 -1.21
N LEU A 28 7.56 -16.91 0.01
CA LEU A 28 7.71 -17.88 1.10
C LEU A 28 7.08 -19.25 0.78
N ARG A 29 6.10 -19.28 -0.13
CA ARG A 29 5.48 -20.52 -0.63
C ARG A 29 6.30 -21.19 -1.75
N GLY A 30 7.40 -20.58 -2.18
CA GLY A 30 8.25 -21.09 -3.26
C GLY A 30 7.58 -21.06 -4.64
N GLU A 31 6.52 -20.27 -4.80
CA GLU A 31 5.69 -20.32 -6.02
C GLU A 31 6.22 -19.42 -7.15
N VAL A 32 7.21 -18.56 -6.86
CA VAL A 32 7.80 -17.62 -7.82
C VAL A 32 9.32 -17.71 -7.84
N GLY A 33 9.88 -17.48 -9.03
CA GLY A 33 11.31 -17.51 -9.24
C GLY A 33 12.06 -16.38 -8.53
N ARG A 34 13.35 -16.61 -8.29
CA ARG A 34 14.26 -15.61 -7.72
C ARG A 34 14.38 -14.34 -8.57
N GLY A 35 14.41 -14.49 -9.90
CA GLY A 35 14.49 -13.35 -10.82
C GLY A 35 13.32 -12.38 -10.65
N PHE A 36 12.10 -12.92 -10.63
CA PHE A 36 10.88 -12.16 -10.32
C PHE A 36 10.95 -11.48 -8.95
N THR A 37 11.40 -12.22 -7.93
CA THR A 37 11.48 -11.71 -6.55
C THR A 37 12.47 -10.54 -6.46
N LEU A 38 13.63 -10.66 -7.10
CA LEU A 38 14.64 -9.59 -7.12
C LEU A 38 14.16 -8.37 -7.90
N PHE A 39 13.59 -8.56 -9.10
CA PHE A 39 13.07 -7.45 -9.91
C PHE A 39 11.99 -6.67 -9.15
N THR A 40 10.94 -7.38 -8.70
CA THR A 40 9.84 -6.76 -7.96
C THR A 40 10.33 -6.12 -6.67
N GLY A 41 11.22 -6.82 -5.94
CA GLY A 41 11.83 -6.30 -4.72
C GLY A 41 12.65 -5.02 -4.94
N VAL A 42 13.39 -4.90 -6.04
CA VAL A 42 14.13 -3.67 -6.39
C VAL A 42 13.18 -2.52 -6.71
N CYS A 43 12.08 -2.77 -7.43
CA CYS A 43 11.05 -1.74 -7.64
C CYS A 43 10.45 -1.26 -6.31
N LEU A 44 10.11 -2.18 -5.41
CA LEU A 44 9.59 -1.86 -4.07
C LEU A 44 10.62 -1.12 -3.21
N LEU A 45 11.91 -1.46 -3.32
CA LEU A 45 13.00 -0.73 -2.69
C LEU A 45 13.09 0.71 -3.22
N GLY A 46 12.87 0.90 -4.52
CA GLY A 46 12.78 2.23 -5.14
C GLY A 46 11.66 3.07 -4.51
N PHE A 47 10.46 2.50 -4.32
CA PHE A 47 9.38 3.20 -3.64
C PHE A 47 9.70 3.51 -2.17
N ALA A 48 10.29 2.56 -1.43
CA ALA A 48 10.73 2.79 -0.05
C ALA A 48 11.78 3.89 0.06
N LEU A 49 12.76 3.92 -0.85
CA LEU A 49 13.81 4.93 -0.91
C LEU A 49 13.20 6.31 -1.18
N LEU A 50 12.31 6.41 -2.16
CA LEU A 50 11.62 7.65 -2.49
C LEU A 50 10.72 8.12 -1.33
N ALA A 51 10.05 7.21 -0.62
CA ALA A 51 9.26 7.56 0.56
C ALA A 51 10.15 8.17 1.66
N VAL A 52 11.26 7.51 2.02
CA VAL A 52 12.20 8.01 3.03
C VAL A 52 12.83 9.34 2.61
N TRP A 53 13.19 9.48 1.34
CA TRP A 53 13.71 10.74 0.79
C TRP A 53 12.68 11.86 0.85
N LEU A 54 11.44 11.60 0.43
CA LEU A 54 10.39 12.62 0.42
C LEU A 54 10.04 13.07 1.84
N ARG A 55 10.01 12.13 2.78
CA ARG A 55 9.77 12.41 4.20
C ARG A 55 10.86 13.27 4.83
N SER A 56 12.12 13.08 4.42
CA SER A 56 13.24 13.90 4.91
C SER A 56 13.30 15.27 4.24
N ALA A 57 12.94 15.37 2.96
CA ALA A 57 12.87 16.63 2.22
C ALA A 57 11.67 17.51 2.64
N PHE A 58 10.55 16.88 2.99
CA PHE A 58 9.30 17.56 3.37
C PHE A 58 8.75 16.99 4.68
N PRO A 59 9.42 17.28 5.82
CA PRO A 59 8.96 16.80 7.12
C PRO A 59 7.58 17.38 7.46
N PRO A 60 6.74 16.64 8.21
CA PRO A 60 5.47 17.16 8.71
C PRO A 60 5.73 18.32 9.68
N LEU A 61 4.83 19.31 9.71
CA LEU A 61 4.91 20.44 10.63
C LEU A 61 4.52 20.02 12.06
N VAL A 62 5.45 19.36 12.74
CA VAL A 62 5.28 18.92 14.13
C VAL A 62 6.45 19.47 14.94
N SER A 63 6.17 20.12 16.06
CA SER A 63 7.18 20.61 17.00
C SER A 63 7.02 19.93 18.37
N PRO A 64 8.12 19.51 19.02
CA PRO A 64 8.07 18.90 20.35
C PRO A 64 7.42 19.78 21.41
N ASP A 65 7.53 21.09 21.27
CA ASP A 65 6.98 22.07 22.22
C ASP A 65 5.46 22.22 22.13
N ILE A 66 4.85 21.88 20.97
CA ILE A 66 3.41 22.03 20.72
C ILE A 66 2.71 20.67 20.79
N ASP A 67 3.27 19.64 20.14
CA ASP A 67 2.73 18.28 20.15
C ASP A 67 3.85 17.24 20.41
N PRO A 68 4.11 16.93 21.69
CA PRO A 68 5.16 15.98 22.06
C PRO A 68 4.82 14.56 21.57
N THR A 69 3.54 14.21 21.43
CA THR A 69 3.13 12.87 21.02
C THR A 69 3.36 12.64 19.53
N ALA A 70 2.97 13.60 18.69
CA ALA A 70 3.20 13.51 17.25
C ALA A 70 4.70 13.56 16.92
N SER A 71 5.50 14.33 17.69
CA SER A 71 6.95 14.40 17.47
C SER A 71 7.66 13.08 17.80
N LEU A 72 7.21 12.37 18.85
CA LEU A 72 7.66 11.02 19.17
C LEU A 72 7.31 10.04 18.05
N TRP A 73 6.06 10.03 17.59
CA TRP A 73 5.63 9.16 16.50
C TRP A 73 6.39 9.44 15.21
N PHE A 74 6.75 10.70 14.94
CA PHE A 74 7.56 11.04 13.79
C PHE A 74 8.99 10.50 13.89
N ALA A 75 9.61 10.56 15.08
CA ALA A 75 10.91 9.94 15.32
C ALA A 75 10.86 8.41 15.17
N VAL A 76 9.82 7.78 15.70
CA VAL A 76 9.57 6.32 15.58
C VAL A 76 9.36 5.94 14.13
N GLU A 77 8.50 6.65 13.41
CA GLU A 77 8.25 6.42 11.98
C GLU A 77 9.54 6.50 11.18
N ARG A 78 10.31 7.59 11.32
CA ARG A 78 11.57 7.77 10.60
C ARG A 78 12.56 6.65 10.85
N THR A 79 12.63 6.18 12.10
CA THR A 79 13.52 5.07 12.48
C THR A 79 13.06 3.75 11.86
N LEU A 80 11.75 3.47 11.91
CA LEU A 80 11.18 2.25 11.36
C LEU A 80 11.18 2.22 9.82
N SER A 81 10.91 3.34 9.16
CA SER A 81 10.93 3.45 7.69
C SER A 81 12.35 3.29 7.15
N PHE A 82 13.35 3.85 7.84
CA PHE A 82 14.76 3.60 7.54
C PHE A 82 15.17 2.14 7.81
N ALA A 83 14.75 1.57 8.96
CA ALA A 83 15.01 0.17 9.27
C ALA A 83 14.38 -0.79 8.24
N PHE A 84 13.16 -0.50 7.78
CA PHE A 84 12.49 -1.23 6.70
C PHE A 84 13.29 -1.16 5.39
N LEU A 85 13.75 0.03 4.99
CA LEU A 85 14.59 0.24 3.80
C LEU A 85 15.87 -0.60 3.85
N VAL A 86 16.58 -0.55 4.98
CA VAL A 86 17.81 -1.31 5.20
C VAL A 86 17.54 -2.81 5.20
N ALA A 87 16.51 -3.27 5.92
CA ALA A 87 16.15 -4.68 6.00
C ALA A 87 15.75 -5.24 4.63
N LEU A 88 14.98 -4.49 3.83
CA LEU A 88 14.63 -4.88 2.46
C LEU A 88 15.89 -4.94 1.57
N THR A 89 16.81 -3.98 1.70
CA THR A 89 18.09 -3.99 0.97
C THR A 89 18.92 -5.23 1.32
N VAL A 90 19.10 -5.52 2.61
CA VAL A 90 19.85 -6.69 3.10
C VAL A 90 19.19 -7.99 2.63
N TYR A 91 17.86 -8.06 2.67
CA TYR A 91 17.11 -9.20 2.17
C TYR A 91 17.37 -9.45 0.66
N LEU A 92 17.32 -8.40 -0.17
CA LEU A 92 17.58 -8.49 -1.61
C LEU A 92 19.04 -8.84 -1.92
N LEU A 93 20.00 -8.32 -1.14
CA LEU A 93 21.41 -8.69 -1.25
C LEU A 93 21.64 -10.15 -0.85
N GLY A 94 20.98 -10.63 0.22
CA GLY A 94 21.01 -12.04 0.63
C GLY A 94 20.45 -12.97 -0.45
N LEU A 95 19.32 -12.59 -1.06
CA LEU A 95 18.76 -13.28 -2.22
C LEU A 95 19.72 -13.26 -3.41
N ARG A 96 20.44 -12.15 -3.65
CA ARG A 96 21.42 -12.03 -4.73
C ARG A 96 22.67 -12.89 -4.48
N ALA A 97 23.13 -12.95 -3.24
CA ALA A 97 24.30 -13.72 -2.82
C ALA A 97 24.01 -15.21 -2.59
N GLN A 98 22.76 -15.67 -2.75
CA GLN A 98 22.34 -17.05 -2.46
C GLN A 98 22.52 -17.45 -0.99
N ALA A 99 22.57 -16.48 -0.08
CA ALA A 99 22.79 -16.68 1.34
C ALA A 99 21.47 -16.96 2.09
N TRP A 100 20.69 -17.93 1.59
CA TRP A 100 19.31 -18.17 2.05
C TRP A 100 19.20 -18.46 3.55
N THR A 101 20.04 -19.38 4.04
CA THR A 101 20.00 -19.87 5.43
C THR A 101 20.50 -18.84 6.43
N ILE A 102 21.46 -18.01 6.03
CA ILE A 102 22.17 -17.08 6.91
C ILE A 102 21.46 -15.72 6.98
N ILE A 103 20.93 -15.25 5.85
CA ILE A 103 20.41 -13.88 5.72
C ILE A 103 18.91 -13.87 5.41
N THR A 104 18.51 -14.55 4.34
CA THR A 104 17.14 -14.41 3.79
C THR A 104 16.06 -14.98 4.69
N ARG A 105 16.28 -16.16 5.29
CA ARG A 105 15.31 -16.83 6.17
C ARG A 105 15.04 -16.06 7.49
N PRO A 106 16.04 -15.62 8.27
CA PRO A 106 15.79 -14.91 9.53
C PRO A 106 15.23 -13.50 9.32
N ILE A 107 15.69 -12.79 8.28
CA ILE A 107 15.26 -11.41 8.01
C ILE A 107 13.91 -11.39 7.29
N GLY A 108 13.53 -12.48 6.61
CA GLY A 108 12.38 -12.50 5.72
C GLY A 108 11.06 -12.11 6.38
N THR A 109 10.78 -12.59 7.59
CA THR A 109 9.56 -12.17 8.33
C THR A 109 9.69 -10.78 8.95
N LEU A 110 10.91 -10.34 9.26
CA LEU A 110 11.16 -9.03 9.85
C LEU A 110 10.89 -7.88 8.86
N VAL A 111 11.18 -8.05 7.57
CA VAL A 111 10.96 -7.00 6.57
C VAL A 111 9.50 -6.51 6.51
N PRO A 112 8.47 -7.37 6.30
CA PRO A 112 7.08 -6.92 6.27
C PRO A 112 6.62 -6.38 7.63
N LEU A 113 7.13 -6.90 8.75
CA LEU A 113 6.79 -6.39 10.09
C LEU A 113 7.32 -4.96 10.32
N LEU A 114 8.56 -4.68 9.91
CA LEU A 114 9.13 -3.33 9.95
C LEU A 114 8.35 -2.39 9.02
N GLY A 115 7.97 -2.86 7.84
CA GLY A 115 7.10 -2.13 6.92
C GLY A 115 5.76 -1.75 7.56
N LEU A 116 5.04 -2.72 8.12
CA LEU A 116 3.77 -2.48 8.83
C LEU A 116 3.94 -1.52 10.01
N ALA A 117 4.99 -1.70 10.81
CA ALA A 117 5.26 -0.84 11.96
C ALA A 117 5.58 0.60 11.54
N SER A 118 6.35 0.79 10.45
CA SER A 118 6.65 2.12 9.91
C SER A 118 5.40 2.81 9.38
N LEU A 119 4.53 2.07 8.67
CA LEU A 119 3.30 2.60 8.11
C LEU A 119 2.29 2.95 9.22
N TRP A 120 2.20 2.11 10.25
CA TRP A 120 1.43 2.41 11.46
C TRP A 120 1.93 3.67 12.15
N ALA A 121 3.25 3.76 12.40
CA ALA A 121 3.85 4.93 13.02
C ALA A 121 3.61 6.19 12.19
N ALA A 122 3.70 6.12 10.86
CA ALA A 122 3.38 7.22 9.96
C ALA A 122 1.94 7.72 10.12
N ALA A 123 0.97 6.80 10.22
CA ALA A 123 -0.42 7.14 10.45
C ALA A 123 -0.66 7.82 11.80
N GLN A 124 0.14 7.49 12.82
CA GLN A 124 0.07 8.10 14.15
C GLN A 124 0.71 9.50 14.22
N VAL A 125 1.49 9.92 13.23
CA VAL A 125 2.00 11.31 13.14
C VAL A 125 0.87 12.29 12.83
N ALA A 126 -0.12 11.86 12.06
CA ALA A 126 -1.31 12.63 11.72
C ALA A 126 -2.55 11.76 11.96
N PRO A 127 -2.95 11.54 13.22
CA PRO A 127 -4.06 10.66 13.53
C PRO A 127 -5.38 11.35 13.17
N SER A 128 -6.27 10.62 12.51
CA SER A 128 -7.63 11.05 12.27
C SER A 128 -8.47 10.83 13.54
N PRO A 129 -9.37 11.75 13.95
CA PRO A 129 -10.22 11.55 15.13
C PRO A 129 -11.14 10.31 15.08
N GLN A 130 -11.41 9.77 13.89
CA GLN A 130 -12.23 8.59 13.63
C GLN A 130 -11.72 7.38 14.42
N LEU A 131 -12.66 6.61 14.99
CA LEU A 131 -12.36 5.39 15.74
C LEU A 131 -11.29 5.61 16.83
N HIS A 132 -11.35 6.75 17.53
CA HIS A 132 -10.39 7.11 18.57
C HIS A 132 -8.92 7.11 18.10
N GLY A 133 -8.65 7.59 16.89
CA GLY A 133 -7.29 7.65 16.33
C GLY A 133 -6.95 6.49 15.40
N LEU A 134 -7.80 5.46 15.31
CA LEU A 134 -7.52 4.27 14.48
C LEU A 134 -7.94 4.42 13.01
N GLY A 135 -8.63 5.50 12.64
CA GLY A 135 -9.08 5.72 11.26
C GLY A 135 -7.92 5.77 10.24
N THR A 136 -6.93 6.63 10.45
CA THR A 136 -5.77 6.73 9.54
C THR A 136 -5.00 5.41 9.44
N PRO A 137 -4.59 4.75 10.54
CA PRO A 137 -3.87 3.48 10.45
C PRO A 137 -4.63 2.41 9.66
N LEU A 138 -5.93 2.24 9.92
CA LEU A 138 -6.74 1.25 9.22
C LEU A 138 -6.89 1.57 7.73
N ALA A 139 -7.14 2.84 7.39
CA ALA A 139 -7.29 3.27 6.01
C ALA A 139 -5.99 3.12 5.20
N VAL A 140 -4.85 3.48 5.81
CA VAL A 140 -3.52 3.39 5.18
C VAL A 140 -3.07 1.94 5.05
N LEU A 141 -3.32 1.07 6.04
CA LEU A 141 -2.99 -0.36 5.93
C LEU A 141 -3.83 -1.05 4.86
N ALA A 142 -5.12 -0.75 4.77
CA ALA A 142 -5.98 -1.27 3.72
C ALA A 142 -5.59 -0.73 2.33
N GLY A 143 -5.18 0.55 2.26
CA GLY A 143 -4.57 1.20 1.09
C GLY A 143 -3.32 0.48 0.60
N ALA A 144 -2.36 0.25 1.51
CA ALA A 144 -1.13 -0.48 1.23
C ALA A 144 -1.42 -1.87 0.69
N MET A 145 -2.31 -2.64 1.32
CA MET A 145 -2.62 -3.99 0.85
C MET A 145 -3.25 -3.97 -0.54
N ALA A 146 -4.14 -3.03 -0.87
CA ALA A 146 -4.74 -2.93 -2.20
C ALA A 146 -3.72 -2.52 -3.26
N LEU A 147 -2.99 -1.42 -3.02
CA LEU A 147 -2.00 -0.89 -3.96
C LEU A 147 -0.84 -1.88 -4.17
N GLY A 148 -0.30 -2.40 -3.07
CA GLY A 148 0.81 -3.34 -3.08
C GLY A 148 0.49 -4.66 -3.78
N SER A 149 -0.66 -5.27 -3.47
CA SER A 149 -1.08 -6.50 -4.15
C SER A 149 -1.40 -6.26 -5.63
N ALA A 150 -1.98 -5.11 -6.00
CA ALA A 150 -2.20 -4.76 -7.39
C ALA A 150 -0.89 -4.59 -8.18
N LEU A 151 0.11 -3.92 -7.61
CA LEU A 151 1.43 -3.74 -8.23
C LEU A 151 2.20 -5.06 -8.36
N VAL A 152 2.15 -5.93 -7.36
CA VAL A 152 2.73 -7.28 -7.44
C VAL A 152 1.97 -8.14 -8.45
N GLY A 153 0.64 -8.04 -8.51
CA GLY A 153 -0.19 -8.73 -9.49
C GLY A 153 0.09 -8.30 -10.93
N LEU A 154 0.25 -6.99 -11.15
CA LEU A 154 0.69 -6.41 -12.42
C LEU A 154 2.09 -6.92 -12.80
N SER A 155 3.03 -6.90 -11.86
CA SER A 155 4.40 -7.38 -12.08
C SER A 155 4.42 -8.87 -12.44
N LEU A 156 3.62 -9.68 -11.73
CA LEU A 156 3.42 -11.10 -12.05
C LEU A 156 2.87 -11.26 -13.45
N GLY A 157 1.86 -10.46 -13.81
CA GLY A 157 1.23 -10.49 -15.12
C GLY A 157 2.24 -10.28 -16.25
N HIS A 158 3.09 -9.28 -16.13
CA HIS A 158 4.18 -9.06 -17.09
C HIS A 158 5.16 -10.23 -17.12
N TRP A 159 5.50 -10.79 -15.96
CA TRP A 159 6.44 -11.90 -15.86
C TRP A 159 5.90 -13.19 -16.53
N TYR A 160 4.59 -13.44 -16.55
CA TYR A 160 4.00 -14.56 -17.30
C TYR A 160 4.21 -14.45 -18.82
N LEU A 161 4.33 -13.24 -19.37
CA LEU A 161 4.61 -13.03 -20.80
C LEU A 161 6.03 -13.46 -21.16
N VAL A 162 6.98 -13.31 -20.23
CA VAL A 162 8.40 -13.65 -20.42
C VAL A 162 8.72 -15.07 -19.95
N SER A 163 7.92 -15.62 -19.04
CA SER A 163 8.10 -16.96 -18.47
C SER A 163 6.76 -17.72 -18.39
N PRO A 164 6.26 -18.25 -19.52
CA PRO A 164 4.92 -18.84 -19.62
C PRO A 164 4.75 -20.18 -18.89
N THR A 165 5.84 -20.79 -18.40
CA THR A 165 5.81 -22.08 -17.68
C THR A 165 5.47 -21.95 -16.19
N LEU A 166 5.25 -20.73 -15.70
CA LEU A 166 4.93 -20.50 -14.29
C LEU A 166 3.53 -21.01 -13.93
N SER A 167 3.43 -21.56 -12.72
CA SER A 167 2.15 -21.89 -12.09
C SER A 167 1.25 -20.66 -12.04
N VAL A 168 -0.05 -20.82 -12.26
CA VAL A 168 -1.06 -19.73 -12.15
C VAL A 168 -1.42 -19.40 -10.69
N LYS A 169 -1.02 -20.25 -9.73
CA LYS A 169 -1.38 -20.10 -8.30
C LYS A 169 -0.96 -18.74 -7.70
N PRO A 170 0.27 -18.23 -7.89
CA PRO A 170 0.68 -16.89 -7.47
C PRO A 170 -0.30 -15.79 -7.87
N LEU A 171 -0.71 -15.80 -9.14
CA LEU A 171 -1.60 -14.78 -9.68
C LEU A 171 -2.96 -14.80 -9.00
N ILE A 172 -3.53 -15.99 -8.81
CA ILE A 172 -4.81 -16.17 -8.12
C ILE A 172 -4.71 -15.69 -6.67
N GLN A 173 -3.62 -16.01 -5.97
CA GLN A 173 -3.42 -15.62 -4.57
C GLN A 173 -3.28 -14.10 -4.42
N VAL A 174 -2.43 -13.46 -5.22
CA VAL A 174 -2.21 -12.01 -5.16
C VAL A 174 -3.48 -11.25 -5.58
N THR A 175 -4.18 -11.72 -6.61
CA THR A 175 -5.46 -11.13 -7.02
C THR A 175 -6.52 -11.29 -5.92
N PHE A 176 -6.54 -12.43 -5.22
CA PHE A 176 -7.44 -12.62 -4.09
C PHE A 176 -7.09 -11.73 -2.89
N MET A 177 -5.80 -11.50 -2.62
CA MET A 177 -5.36 -10.51 -1.62
C MET A 177 -5.82 -9.10 -1.99
N CYS A 178 -5.69 -8.72 -3.27
CA CYS A 178 -6.18 -7.43 -3.78
C CYS A 178 -7.71 -7.30 -3.62
N LEU A 179 -8.45 -8.36 -3.97
CA LEU A 179 -9.90 -8.41 -3.78
C LEU A 179 -10.29 -8.23 -2.30
N GLY A 180 -9.61 -8.95 -1.39
CA GLY A 180 -9.83 -8.82 0.04
C GLY A 180 -9.57 -7.39 0.54
N ALA A 181 -8.47 -6.77 0.09
CA ALA A 181 -8.15 -5.39 0.45
C ALA A 181 -9.22 -4.40 -0.04
N LEU A 182 -9.69 -4.52 -1.29
CA LEU A 182 -10.74 -3.68 -1.84
C LEU A 182 -12.08 -3.85 -1.11
N VAL A 183 -12.44 -5.08 -0.73
CA VAL A 183 -13.64 -5.35 0.09
C VAL A 183 -13.50 -4.69 1.46
N ILE A 184 -12.35 -4.83 2.12
CA ILE A 184 -12.08 -4.20 3.40
C ILE A 184 -12.19 -2.68 3.28
N GLN A 185 -11.58 -2.06 2.27
CA GLN A 185 -11.69 -0.61 2.04
C GLN A 185 -13.13 -0.17 1.77
N SER A 186 -13.88 -0.95 0.98
CA SER A 186 -15.28 -0.65 0.64
C SER A 186 -16.20 -0.70 1.88
N ILE A 187 -15.86 -1.52 2.88
CA ILE A 187 -16.57 -1.57 4.17
C ILE A 187 -16.06 -0.48 5.12
N LEU A 188 -14.74 -0.26 5.13
CA LEU A 188 -14.09 0.66 6.05
C LEU A 188 -14.48 2.11 5.75
N LEU A 189 -14.56 2.51 4.48
CA LEU A 189 -14.90 3.89 4.09
C LEU A 189 -16.24 4.36 4.69
N PRO A 190 -17.39 3.68 4.47
CA PRO A 190 -18.65 4.11 5.08
C PRO A 190 -18.58 4.03 6.61
N LEU A 191 -17.91 3.02 7.19
CA LEU A 191 -17.72 2.95 8.64
C LEU A 191 -17.00 4.21 9.17
N LEU A 192 -15.91 4.64 8.54
CA LEU A 192 -15.16 5.82 8.93
C LEU A 192 -15.95 7.13 8.76
N LEU A 193 -16.87 7.19 7.79
CA LEU A 193 -17.73 8.36 7.58
C LEU A 193 -18.86 8.48 8.60
N PHE A 194 -19.40 7.35 9.08
CA PHE A 194 -20.57 7.34 9.95
C PHE A 194 -20.28 7.08 11.44
N VAL A 195 -19.07 6.65 11.79
CA VAL A 195 -18.62 6.50 13.18
C VAL A 195 -18.36 7.87 13.82
N PRO A 196 -18.54 8.02 15.16
CA PRO A 196 -18.14 9.24 15.87
C PRO A 196 -16.65 9.56 15.71
N GLY A 197 -16.33 10.85 15.51
CA GLY A 197 -14.96 11.31 15.32
C GLY A 197 -14.77 12.31 14.19
N PRO A 198 -15.19 12.05 12.94
CA PRO A 198 -14.90 12.94 11.82
C PRO A 198 -15.58 14.29 12.04
N SER A 199 -14.88 15.37 11.69
CA SER A 199 -15.42 16.72 11.81
C SER A 199 -16.60 16.89 10.85
N ARG A 200 -17.71 17.46 11.34
CA ARG A 200 -18.90 17.70 10.48
C ARG A 200 -18.55 18.55 9.26
N GLN A 201 -17.67 19.53 9.44
CA GLN A 201 -17.15 20.37 8.37
C GLN A 201 -16.33 19.56 7.35
N GLY A 202 -15.41 18.69 7.80
CA GLY A 202 -14.60 17.85 6.92
C GLY A 202 -15.46 16.91 6.08
N VAL A 203 -16.46 16.27 6.69
CA VAL A 203 -17.43 15.44 5.95
C VAL A 203 -18.23 16.28 4.95
N GLN A 204 -18.72 17.45 5.35
CA GLN A 204 -19.45 18.36 4.44
C GLN A 204 -18.59 18.82 3.26
N GLN A 205 -17.28 19.03 3.45
CA GLN A 205 -16.35 19.37 2.38
C GLN A 205 -16.18 18.24 1.37
N LEU A 206 -16.23 16.97 1.79
CA LEU A 206 -16.20 15.83 0.86
C LEU A 206 -17.38 15.86 -0.13
N PHE A 207 -18.56 16.26 0.34
CA PHE A 207 -19.79 16.30 -0.47
C PHE A 207 -20.08 17.65 -1.12
N SER A 208 -19.21 18.66 -0.93
CA SER A 208 -19.33 19.97 -1.54
C SER A 208 -18.07 20.33 -2.33
N GLU A 209 -17.05 20.88 -1.67
CA GLU A 209 -15.80 21.36 -2.27
C GLU A 209 -15.01 20.28 -3.01
N TYR A 210 -14.94 19.06 -2.45
CA TYR A 210 -14.11 17.98 -2.96
C TYR A 210 -14.90 16.84 -3.60
N LEU A 211 -16.15 17.09 -4.01
CA LEU A 211 -17.07 16.09 -4.55
C LEU A 211 -16.46 15.28 -5.71
N VAL A 212 -15.70 15.92 -6.60
CA VAL A 212 -15.05 15.26 -7.73
C VAL A 212 -13.96 14.30 -7.25
N PHE A 213 -13.08 14.71 -6.35
CA PHE A 213 -12.02 13.85 -5.80
C PHE A 213 -12.60 12.70 -4.98
N PHE A 214 -13.66 12.97 -4.22
CA PHE A 214 -14.38 11.92 -3.50
C PHE A 214 -15.08 10.96 -4.46
N GLY A 215 -15.66 11.46 -5.55
CA GLY A 215 -16.19 10.64 -6.64
C GLY A 215 -15.13 9.74 -7.28
N VAL A 216 -13.91 10.26 -7.51
CA VAL A 216 -12.79 9.45 -7.98
C VAL A 216 -12.42 8.36 -6.99
N ARG A 217 -12.37 8.68 -5.69
CA ARG A 217 -12.12 7.68 -4.64
C ARG A 217 -13.17 6.56 -4.66
N ILE A 218 -14.45 6.89 -4.71
CA ILE A 218 -15.53 5.88 -4.68
C ILE A 218 -15.58 5.06 -5.97
N VAL A 219 -15.62 5.73 -7.13
CA VAL A 219 -15.84 5.05 -8.41
C VAL A 219 -14.56 4.38 -8.89
N PHE A 220 -13.49 5.15 -9.05
CA PHE A 220 -12.24 4.66 -9.63
C PHE A 220 -11.32 4.04 -8.60
N GLY A 221 -11.43 4.40 -7.31
CA GLY A 221 -10.65 3.78 -6.25
C GLY A 221 -11.22 2.50 -5.67
N LEU A 222 -12.55 2.31 -5.70
CA LEU A 222 -13.21 1.17 -5.06
C LEU A 222 -14.12 0.40 -6.02
N LEU A 223 -15.17 1.00 -6.56
CA LEU A 223 -16.23 0.28 -7.27
C LEU A 223 -15.71 -0.42 -8.54
N VAL A 224 -15.10 0.35 -9.45
CA VAL A 224 -14.56 -0.18 -10.71
C VAL A 224 -13.42 -1.18 -10.47
N PRO A 225 -12.39 -0.89 -9.65
CA PRO A 225 -11.33 -1.87 -9.40
C PRO A 225 -11.85 -3.11 -8.66
N LEU A 226 -12.87 -3.02 -7.81
CA LEU A 226 -13.47 -4.19 -7.17
C LEU A 226 -14.07 -5.14 -8.20
N ILE A 227 -14.89 -4.61 -9.12
CA ILE A 227 -15.50 -5.37 -10.21
C ILE A 227 -14.40 -5.96 -11.12
N ALA A 228 -13.44 -5.14 -11.54
CA ALA A 228 -12.34 -5.57 -12.41
C ALA A 228 -11.46 -6.64 -11.73
N THR A 229 -11.23 -6.55 -10.41
CA THR A 229 -10.47 -7.56 -9.65
C THR A 229 -11.24 -8.87 -9.52
N ILE A 230 -12.57 -8.83 -9.34
CA ILE A 230 -13.41 -10.03 -9.38
C ILE A 230 -13.31 -10.70 -10.76
N MET A 231 -13.37 -9.92 -11.84
CA MET A 231 -13.20 -10.44 -13.19
C MET A 231 -11.81 -11.03 -13.39
N ALA A 232 -10.74 -10.34 -12.97
CA ALA A 232 -9.36 -10.81 -13.05
C ALA A 232 -9.16 -12.12 -12.27
N TRP A 233 -9.75 -12.23 -11.09
CA TRP A 233 -9.70 -13.45 -10.29
C TRP A 233 -10.41 -14.62 -10.98
N ARG A 234 -11.58 -14.37 -11.59
CA ARG A 234 -12.31 -15.39 -12.35
C ARG A 234 -11.54 -15.83 -13.60
N THR A 235 -10.98 -14.89 -14.37
CA THR A 235 -10.20 -15.20 -15.58
C THR A 235 -8.91 -15.93 -15.26
N ALA A 236 -8.22 -15.55 -14.17
CA ALA A 236 -7.05 -16.27 -13.68
C ALA A 236 -7.38 -17.72 -13.30
N ARG A 237 -8.54 -17.99 -12.68
CA ARG A 237 -8.97 -19.35 -12.31
C ARG A 237 -9.24 -20.25 -13.50
N ILE A 238 -9.74 -19.71 -14.61
CA ILE A 238 -9.92 -20.46 -15.87
C ILE A 238 -8.68 -20.43 -16.76
N ARG A 239 -7.54 -19.92 -16.26
CA ARG A 239 -6.24 -19.84 -16.94
C ARG A 239 -6.24 -18.97 -18.20
N SER A 240 -7.15 -18.01 -18.32
CA SER A 240 -7.12 -16.97 -19.35
C SER A 240 -6.17 -15.85 -18.91
N LEU A 241 -4.86 -16.12 -19.01
CA LEU A 241 -3.83 -15.25 -18.45
C LEU A 241 -3.77 -13.89 -19.15
N ASP A 242 -3.85 -13.82 -20.48
CA ASP A 242 -3.80 -12.55 -21.21
C ASP A 242 -4.91 -11.57 -20.80
N SER A 243 -6.12 -12.10 -20.56
CA SER A 243 -7.24 -11.30 -20.07
C SER A 243 -7.06 -10.91 -18.60
N ALA A 244 -6.59 -11.85 -17.76
CA ALA A 244 -6.35 -11.59 -16.34
C ALA A 244 -5.28 -10.51 -16.13
N THR A 245 -4.17 -10.55 -16.89
CA THR A 245 -3.10 -9.57 -16.79
C THR A 245 -3.57 -8.20 -17.28
N GLY A 246 -4.27 -8.13 -18.42
CA GLY A 246 -4.89 -6.90 -18.93
C GLY A 246 -5.80 -6.21 -17.90
N LEU A 247 -6.64 -6.98 -17.20
CA LEU A 247 -7.49 -6.45 -16.13
C LEU A 247 -6.67 -5.96 -14.92
N LEU A 248 -5.59 -6.66 -14.54
CA LEU A 248 -4.74 -6.24 -13.43
C LEU A 248 -3.99 -4.93 -13.71
N TYR A 249 -3.62 -4.64 -14.96
CA TYR A 249 -3.08 -3.32 -15.35
C TYR A 249 -4.08 -2.20 -15.07
N ILE A 250 -5.35 -2.40 -15.46
CA ILE A 250 -6.43 -1.44 -15.22
C ILE A 250 -6.67 -1.29 -13.71
N VAL A 251 -6.75 -2.40 -12.98
CA VAL A 251 -6.93 -2.42 -11.51
C VAL A 251 -5.84 -1.62 -10.82
N ALA A 252 -4.56 -1.83 -11.16
CA ALA A 252 -3.46 -1.11 -10.54
C ALA A 252 -3.53 0.40 -10.79
N ALA A 253 -3.84 0.83 -12.02
CA ALA A 253 -3.99 2.24 -12.36
C ALA A 253 -5.16 2.90 -11.60
N LEU A 254 -6.29 2.19 -11.50
CA LEU A 254 -7.49 2.63 -10.81
C LEU A 254 -7.27 2.76 -9.30
N ILE A 255 -6.67 1.74 -8.67
CA ILE A 255 -6.31 1.77 -7.25
C ILE A 255 -5.33 2.91 -6.98
N LEU A 256 -4.32 3.11 -7.83
CA LEU A 256 -3.38 4.22 -7.68
C LEU A 256 -4.10 5.58 -7.69
N ALA A 257 -5.01 5.82 -8.65
CA ALA A 257 -5.80 7.04 -8.70
C ALA A 257 -6.72 7.21 -7.46
N GLY A 258 -7.29 6.09 -6.99
CA GLY A 258 -8.10 6.01 -5.79
C GLY A 258 -7.32 6.38 -4.52
N GLU A 259 -6.15 5.78 -4.31
CA GLU A 259 -5.30 6.06 -3.15
C GLU A 259 -4.73 7.48 -3.20
N ILE A 260 -4.36 8.00 -4.38
CA ILE A 260 -3.98 9.42 -4.54
C ILE A 260 -5.11 10.33 -4.05
N SER A 261 -6.34 10.03 -4.47
CA SER A 261 -7.52 10.79 -4.04
C SER A 261 -7.75 10.64 -2.53
N ALA A 262 -7.65 9.42 -1.98
CA ALA A 262 -7.83 9.15 -0.55
C ALA A 262 -6.86 9.94 0.33
N ARG A 263 -5.56 9.90 0.03
CA ARG A 263 -4.55 10.62 0.81
C ARG A 263 -4.68 12.13 0.66
N THR A 264 -4.99 12.61 -0.55
CA THR A 264 -5.23 14.03 -0.78
C THR A 264 -6.44 14.53 0.03
N LEU A 265 -7.56 13.82 -0.02
CA LEU A 265 -8.77 14.15 0.75
C LEU A 265 -8.51 14.13 2.26
N PHE A 266 -7.75 13.15 2.75
CA PHE A 266 -7.37 13.05 4.15
C PHE A 266 -6.61 14.31 4.62
N PHE A 267 -5.60 14.75 3.88
CA PHE A 267 -4.84 15.95 4.26
C PHE A 267 -5.57 17.27 4.05
N LEU A 268 -6.64 17.30 3.23
CA LEU A 268 -7.45 18.51 3.01
C LEU A 268 -8.60 18.64 4.01
N THR A 269 -9.21 17.53 4.40
CA THR A 269 -10.44 17.52 5.22
C THR A 269 -10.25 16.99 6.63
N GLY A 270 -9.12 16.32 6.90
CA GLY A 270 -8.90 15.53 8.12
C GLY A 270 -9.71 14.23 8.15
N VAL A 271 -10.43 13.89 7.08
CA VAL A 271 -11.28 12.70 7.01
C VAL A 271 -10.55 11.56 6.29
N ALA A 272 -10.23 10.48 7.00
CA ALA A 272 -9.70 9.27 6.39
C ALA A 272 -10.78 8.61 5.52
N THR A 273 -10.42 8.28 4.27
CA THR A 273 -11.30 7.68 3.25
C THR A 273 -10.60 6.52 2.54
#